data_AF-A0A1Y1RDV7-F1
#
_entry.id   AF-A0A1Y1RDV7-F1
#
_cell.length_a   1.000
_cell.length_b   1.000
_cell.length_c   1.000
_cell.angle_alpha   90.00
_cell.angle_beta   90.00
_cell.angle_gamma   90.00
#
_symmetry.space_group_name_H-M   'P 1'
#
loop_
_entity.id
_entity.type
_entity.pdbx_description
1 polymer ?
#
loop_
_entity_poly.entity_id
_entity_poly.type
_entity_poly.pdbx_seq_one_letter_code
_entity_poly.pdbx_strand_id
1 'polypeptide(L)'
;MASLFKNKTIEKKLQSYHIPSFDDKIERVKEWYASYKSGALKKKTESQCEQAFNQHFFVEILGYESFPNRPYTIDPKACAEATAQKPDAILGYFDQGSRRVIAVVEIKNAKTPLDKSQRREGNLSPIQQAFKYKPQYKECSFVIATNFFEIRLLKDNQLDYESFTLKTLSDPTNNYFEFRKFHFLLNAKNFIRASGKSDTERLLSDIRIEQEAITKDFYREYKRLRSELIENILKNNEVERHAAISNAQKIIDRIVFVCFCEDLDLLPENKLQEVVDYGERAFFPVWDTMRNFFRAIDQGSERLGIPDGYNGELFKADPDLDRLKIDDRICKKFVDLGKYDFSEDLSVNILGHIFEQSISDIERLKKNGEGDKKTSKRKKDGIFYTPDYIVDYIVKNALGSYLEEKEKAILETHGLKEDIQDVTYKKRALKAYETYRSALQKVKVLDPACGSGAFLVKVYDYLLAENMRVNEI
;
A
#
# COMPACT_ATOMS: atom_id res chain seq x y z
N MET A 1 1.39 -0.43 -2.27
CA MET A 1 0.79 0.74 -1.58
C MET A 1 -0.44 0.27 -0.84
N ALA A 2 -0.61 0.67 0.42
CA ALA A 2 -1.72 0.20 1.25
C ALA A 2 -2.94 1.12 1.08
N SER A 3 -4.10 0.51 0.84
CA SER A 3 -5.41 1.16 0.89
C SER A 3 -5.67 1.66 2.32
N LEU A 4 -6.30 2.82 2.49
CA LEU A 4 -6.64 3.34 3.83
C LEU A 4 -7.76 2.51 4.48
N PHE A 5 -8.69 2.04 3.66
CA PHE A 5 -9.88 1.30 4.07
C PHE A 5 -9.85 -0.12 3.50
N LYS A 6 -10.26 -1.08 4.32
CA LYS A 6 -10.48 -2.50 3.96
C LYS A 6 -11.70 -2.64 3.06
N ASN A 7 -11.58 -3.28 1.90
CA ASN A 7 -12.71 -3.43 0.98
C ASN A 7 -13.81 -4.29 1.61
N LYS A 8 -13.47 -5.37 2.32
CA LYS A 8 -14.46 -6.22 3.01
C LYS A 8 -15.30 -5.43 4.03
N THR A 9 -14.69 -4.49 4.74
CA THR A 9 -15.40 -3.60 5.68
C THR A 9 -16.31 -2.63 4.94
N ILE A 10 -15.84 -2.06 3.83
CA ILE A 10 -16.64 -1.15 2.98
C ILE A 10 -17.82 -1.88 2.36
N GLU A 11 -17.63 -3.07 1.79
CA GLU A 11 -18.70 -3.89 1.20
C GLU A 11 -19.85 -4.11 2.19
N LYS A 12 -19.54 -4.48 3.43
CA LYS A 12 -20.54 -4.63 4.50
C LYS A 12 -21.32 -3.34 4.75
N LYS A 13 -20.64 -2.18 4.80
CA LYS A 13 -21.31 -0.87 4.97
C LYS A 13 -22.15 -0.50 3.75
N LEU A 14 -21.71 -0.88 2.56
CA LEU A 14 -22.41 -0.60 1.32
C LEU A 14 -23.71 -1.41 1.16
N GLN A 15 -23.89 -2.55 1.82
CA GLN A 15 -25.14 -3.33 1.73
C GLN A 15 -26.39 -2.51 2.12
N SER A 16 -26.27 -1.62 3.10
CA SER A 16 -27.35 -0.73 3.55
C SER A 16 -27.23 0.70 3.01
N TYR A 17 -26.29 0.96 2.10
CA TYR A 17 -26.02 2.32 1.61
C TYR A 17 -26.75 2.63 0.31
N HIS A 18 -27.61 3.65 0.36
CA HIS A 18 -28.34 4.15 -0.80
C HIS A 18 -27.78 5.49 -1.28
N ILE A 19 -27.60 5.61 -2.60
CA ILE A 19 -27.12 6.82 -3.27
C ILE A 19 -28.29 7.44 -4.04
N PRO A 20 -28.77 8.63 -3.63
CA PRO A 20 -29.81 9.35 -4.38
C PRO A 20 -29.30 9.75 -5.77
N SER A 21 -30.19 9.67 -6.77
CA SER A 21 -29.88 9.99 -8.18
C SER A 21 -28.62 9.28 -8.67
N PHE A 22 -28.51 7.99 -8.36
CA PHE A 22 -27.32 7.19 -8.65
C PHE A 22 -26.92 7.25 -10.13
N ASP A 23 -27.88 7.03 -11.03
CA ASP A 23 -27.63 6.99 -12.47
C ASP A 23 -27.14 8.35 -13.00
N ASP A 24 -27.76 9.46 -12.60
CA ASP A 24 -27.34 10.81 -13.00
C ASP A 24 -25.89 11.11 -12.59
N LYS A 25 -25.50 10.67 -11.38
CA LYS A 25 -24.15 10.86 -10.85
C LYS A 25 -23.12 10.00 -11.60
N ILE A 26 -23.48 8.76 -11.95
CA ILE A 26 -22.62 7.90 -12.76
C ILE A 26 -22.44 8.46 -14.17
N GLU A 27 -23.52 8.95 -14.80
CA GLU A 27 -23.43 9.58 -16.13
C GLU A 27 -22.50 10.78 -16.10
N ARG A 28 -22.55 11.60 -15.04
CA ARG A 28 -21.60 12.70 -14.87
C ARG A 28 -20.14 12.21 -14.85
N VAL A 29 -19.83 11.12 -14.13
CA VAL A 29 -18.47 10.54 -14.12
C VAL A 29 -18.07 10.07 -15.52
N LYS A 30 -18.99 9.40 -16.24
CA LYS A 30 -18.75 8.92 -17.61
C LYS A 30 -18.48 10.06 -18.60
N GLU A 31 -19.15 11.20 -18.47
CA GLU A 31 -18.89 12.40 -19.29
C GLU A 31 -17.44 12.88 -19.13
N TRP A 32 -16.96 13.00 -17.88
CA TRP A 32 -15.58 13.37 -17.60
C TRP A 32 -14.59 12.33 -18.14
N TYR A 33 -14.92 11.03 -17.98
CA TYR A 33 -14.06 9.97 -18.49
C TYR A 33 -13.97 9.98 -20.03
N ALA A 34 -15.08 10.22 -20.73
CA ALA A 34 -15.11 10.37 -22.18
C ALA A 34 -14.29 11.60 -22.64
N SER A 35 -14.39 12.72 -21.93
CA SER A 35 -13.57 13.92 -22.17
C SER A 35 -12.07 13.66 -21.96
N TYR A 36 -11.71 12.83 -20.97
CA TYR A 36 -10.32 12.40 -20.77
C TYR A 36 -9.85 11.49 -21.92
N LYS A 37 -10.65 10.48 -22.30
CA LYS A 37 -10.33 9.52 -23.38
C LYS A 37 -10.15 10.19 -24.74
N SER A 38 -10.99 11.16 -25.07
CA SER A 38 -10.85 11.97 -26.30
C SER A 38 -9.67 12.94 -26.27
N GLY A 39 -9.01 13.10 -25.11
CA GLY A 39 -7.93 14.05 -24.90
C GLY A 39 -8.38 15.51 -24.76
N ALA A 40 -9.69 15.79 -24.79
CA ALA A 40 -10.24 17.13 -24.60
C ALA A 40 -9.89 17.69 -23.22
N LEU A 41 -10.04 16.89 -22.17
CA LEU A 41 -9.70 17.28 -20.79
C LEU A 41 -8.21 17.60 -20.64
N LYS A 42 -7.34 16.82 -21.29
CA LYS A 42 -5.87 17.03 -21.28
C LYS A 42 -5.43 18.33 -21.95
N LYS A 43 -6.28 18.97 -22.75
CA LYS A 43 -6.00 20.25 -23.41
C LYS A 43 -6.39 21.47 -22.57
N LYS A 44 -7.16 21.29 -21.50
CA LYS A 44 -7.63 22.37 -20.63
C LYS A 44 -6.61 22.68 -19.54
N THR A 45 -6.54 23.96 -19.16
CA THR A 45 -5.78 24.39 -17.98
C THR A 45 -6.55 24.01 -16.71
N GLU A 46 -5.83 24.03 -15.59
CA GLU A 46 -6.41 23.81 -14.25
C GLU A 46 -7.55 24.78 -13.97
N SER A 47 -7.31 26.09 -14.12
CA SER A 47 -8.29 27.15 -13.91
C SER A 47 -9.55 27.05 -14.79
N GLN A 48 -9.45 26.44 -15.98
CA GLN A 48 -10.58 26.22 -16.88
C GLN A 48 -11.50 25.09 -16.43
N CYS A 49 -10.99 24.13 -15.67
CA CYS A 49 -11.70 22.93 -15.24
C CYS A 49 -12.08 22.95 -13.76
N GLU A 50 -11.34 23.68 -12.94
CA GLU A 50 -11.49 23.74 -11.47
C GLU A 50 -12.93 24.00 -11.03
N GLN A 51 -13.58 25.04 -11.56
CA GLN A 51 -14.95 25.39 -11.20
C GLN A 51 -15.95 24.28 -11.58
N ALA A 52 -15.85 23.76 -12.80
CA ALA A 52 -16.72 22.69 -13.28
C ALA A 52 -16.49 21.39 -12.50
N PHE A 53 -15.25 21.09 -12.13
CA PHE A 53 -14.91 19.93 -11.33
C PHE A 53 -15.51 20.05 -9.93
N ASN A 54 -15.34 21.21 -9.27
CA ASN A 54 -15.89 21.44 -7.94
C ASN A 54 -17.41 21.31 -7.93
N GLN A 55 -18.09 21.86 -8.93
CA GLN A 55 -19.52 21.74 -9.09
C GLN A 55 -19.96 20.28 -9.33
N HIS A 56 -19.35 19.58 -10.28
CA HIS A 56 -19.79 18.23 -10.62
C HIS A 56 -19.43 17.19 -9.56
N PHE A 57 -18.20 17.19 -9.04
CA PHE A 57 -17.73 16.16 -8.11
C PHE A 57 -18.09 16.47 -6.66
N PHE A 58 -17.78 17.65 -6.15
CA PHE A 58 -18.09 17.95 -4.76
C PHE A 58 -19.57 18.29 -4.57
N VAL A 59 -20.15 19.19 -5.38
CA VAL A 59 -21.55 19.61 -5.17
C VAL A 59 -22.54 18.54 -5.65
N GLU A 60 -22.57 18.21 -6.93
CA GLU A 60 -23.62 17.33 -7.51
C GLU A 60 -23.47 15.86 -7.08
N ILE A 61 -22.27 15.29 -7.20
CA ILE A 61 -22.04 13.88 -6.88
C ILE A 61 -22.02 13.67 -5.35
N LEU A 62 -21.15 14.39 -4.65
CA LEU A 62 -20.87 14.18 -3.22
C LEU A 62 -21.80 14.97 -2.27
N GLY A 63 -22.59 15.90 -2.79
CA GLY A 63 -23.62 16.61 -2.01
C GLY A 63 -23.08 17.72 -1.10
N TYR A 64 -21.95 18.35 -1.47
CA TYR A 64 -21.42 19.50 -0.75
C TYR A 64 -22.21 20.77 -1.07
N GLU A 65 -22.46 21.57 -0.05
CA GLU A 65 -23.14 22.87 -0.16
C GLU A 65 -22.12 24.01 -0.36
N SER A 66 -22.35 24.85 -1.37
CA SER A 66 -21.57 26.07 -1.62
C SER A 66 -22.21 27.30 -0.94
N PHE A 67 -21.43 28.34 -0.68
CA PHE A 67 -21.98 29.65 -0.29
C PHE A 67 -22.98 30.15 -1.37
N PRO A 68 -24.14 30.77 -1.02
CA PRO A 68 -24.54 31.34 0.28
C PRO A 68 -25.25 30.40 1.26
N ASN A 69 -25.30 29.10 1.01
CA ASN A 69 -25.93 28.15 1.93
C ASN A 69 -25.26 28.18 3.32
N ARG A 70 -26.04 27.93 4.38
CA ARG A 70 -25.60 27.96 5.78
C ARG A 70 -26.13 26.71 6.49
N PRO A 71 -25.25 25.82 6.98
CA PRO A 71 -23.80 25.82 6.75
C PRO A 71 -23.47 25.56 5.27
N TYR A 72 -22.38 26.13 4.77
CA TYR A 72 -21.74 25.66 3.54
C TYR A 72 -20.59 24.72 3.92
N THR A 73 -20.20 23.85 2.97
CA THR A 73 -19.29 22.72 3.24
C THR A 73 -18.10 22.62 2.30
N ILE A 74 -18.08 23.45 1.25
CA ILE A 74 -16.94 23.64 0.35
C ILE A 74 -16.67 25.15 0.16
N ASP A 75 -15.40 25.53 0.24
CA ASP A 75 -14.93 26.91 0.02
C ASP A 75 -13.78 26.87 -1.01
N PRO A 76 -14.08 27.07 -2.32
CA PRO A 76 -13.06 27.19 -3.35
C PRO A 76 -12.22 28.45 -3.15
N LYS A 77 -10.90 28.35 -3.26
CA LYS A 77 -9.95 29.48 -3.13
C LYS A 77 -10.07 30.23 -1.80
N ALA A 78 -10.13 29.48 -0.71
CA ALA A 78 -10.37 29.96 0.64
C ALA A 78 -9.72 31.34 0.95
N CYS A 79 -10.55 32.31 1.33
CA CYS A 79 -10.07 33.62 1.77
C CYS A 79 -9.48 33.55 3.18
N ALA A 80 -8.16 33.79 3.30
CA ALA A 80 -7.49 34.24 4.51
C ALA A 80 -6.34 35.21 4.11
N GLU A 81 -5.87 36.00 5.07
CA GLU A 81 -5.05 37.22 4.94
C GLU A 81 -3.76 37.08 4.10
N ALA A 82 -3.31 38.23 3.58
CA ALA A 82 -2.58 38.47 2.34
C ALA A 82 -1.20 37.80 2.07
N THR A 83 -0.74 36.81 2.84
CA THR A 83 0.68 36.37 2.76
C THR A 83 0.97 34.86 2.79
N ALA A 84 -0.03 33.97 2.92
CA ALA A 84 0.19 32.52 2.89
C ALA A 84 -0.23 31.86 1.56
N GLN A 85 0.57 30.89 1.09
CA GLN A 85 0.22 29.97 0.00
C GLN A 85 -1.04 29.18 0.39
N LYS A 86 -2.01 29.00 -0.52
CA LYS A 86 -3.37 28.50 -0.21
C LYS A 86 -3.71 27.21 -0.96
N PRO A 87 -4.51 26.30 -0.37
CA PRO A 87 -5.09 25.18 -1.11
C PRO A 87 -6.13 25.67 -2.12
N ASP A 88 -6.37 24.89 -3.18
CA ASP A 88 -7.33 25.21 -4.22
C ASP A 88 -8.78 25.17 -3.71
N ALA A 89 -9.07 24.27 -2.78
CA ALA A 89 -10.32 24.29 -2.02
C ALA A 89 -10.13 23.75 -0.59
N ILE A 90 -11.05 24.09 0.29
CA ILE A 90 -11.19 23.46 1.60
C ILE A 90 -12.58 22.87 1.76
N LEU A 91 -12.65 21.73 2.44
CA LEU A 91 -13.87 21.03 2.79
C LEU A 91 -14.03 21.06 4.30
N GLY A 92 -15.22 21.41 4.79
CA GLY A 92 -15.40 21.67 6.20
C GLY A 92 -16.83 21.97 6.60
N TYR A 93 -17.03 22.38 7.85
CA TYR A 93 -18.29 22.92 8.33
C TYR A 93 -18.10 24.43 8.52
N PHE A 94 -18.83 25.22 7.74
CA PHE A 94 -18.68 26.67 7.73
C PHE A 94 -20.03 27.36 7.96
N ASP A 95 -20.16 27.95 9.14
CA ASP A 95 -21.35 28.65 9.58
C ASP A 95 -21.00 29.94 10.34
N GLN A 96 -22.00 30.72 10.75
CA GLN A 96 -21.77 31.92 11.55
C GLN A 96 -21.03 31.58 12.84
N GLY A 97 -19.82 32.12 13.01
CA GLY A 97 -18.96 31.90 14.18
C GLY A 97 -18.28 30.53 14.25
N SER A 98 -18.48 29.63 13.27
CA SER A 98 -17.83 28.32 13.22
C SER A 98 -17.18 28.06 11.87
N ARG A 99 -15.84 27.95 11.86
CA ARG A 99 -15.06 27.61 10.66
C ARG A 99 -14.17 26.42 10.97
N ARG A 100 -14.64 25.23 10.63
CA ARG A 100 -13.93 23.97 10.85
C ARG A 100 -13.52 23.36 9.51
N VAL A 101 -12.22 23.25 9.27
CA VAL A 101 -11.67 22.61 8.07
C VAL A 101 -11.34 21.16 8.36
N ILE A 102 -11.92 20.24 7.58
CA ILE A 102 -11.75 18.78 7.73
C ILE A 102 -10.77 18.24 6.68
N ALA A 103 -10.78 18.82 5.47
CA ALA A 103 -9.82 18.49 4.43
C ALA A 103 -9.39 19.70 3.62
N VAL A 104 -8.15 19.63 3.13
CA VAL A 104 -7.62 20.51 2.08
C VAL A 104 -7.63 19.78 0.75
N VAL A 105 -7.90 20.49 -0.34
CA VAL A 105 -7.95 19.96 -1.69
C VAL A 105 -6.90 20.66 -2.55
N GLU A 106 -6.03 19.87 -3.17
CA GLU A 106 -5.07 20.32 -4.18
C GLU A 106 -5.49 19.77 -5.55
N ILE A 107 -5.59 20.66 -6.52
CA ILE A 107 -6.07 20.37 -7.87
C ILE A 107 -4.92 20.65 -8.85
N LYS A 108 -4.78 19.79 -9.86
CA LYS A 108 -3.87 19.97 -10.99
C LYS A 108 -4.57 19.68 -12.30
N ASN A 109 -3.96 20.12 -13.40
CA ASN A 109 -4.42 19.74 -14.74
C ASN A 109 -4.24 18.23 -15.01
N ALA A 110 -5.02 17.70 -15.96
CA ALA A 110 -5.09 16.27 -16.27
C ALA A 110 -3.84 15.64 -16.89
N LYS A 111 -2.77 16.41 -17.11
CA LYS A 111 -1.46 15.91 -17.56
C LYS A 111 -0.46 15.81 -16.42
N THR A 112 -0.75 16.39 -15.26
CA THR A 112 0.19 16.49 -14.15
C THR A 112 0.10 15.22 -13.28
N PRO A 113 1.19 14.45 -13.14
CA PRO A 113 1.25 13.37 -12.17
C PRO A 113 1.21 13.90 -10.74
N LEU A 114 0.48 13.23 -9.85
CA LEU A 114 0.32 13.68 -8.45
C LEU A 114 1.57 13.48 -7.59
N ASP A 115 2.45 12.55 -7.96
CA ASP A 115 3.67 12.21 -7.22
C ASP A 115 4.92 12.94 -7.74
N LYS A 116 4.88 13.50 -8.95
CA LYS A 116 6.08 14.08 -9.58
C LYS A 116 6.34 15.48 -9.03
N SER A 117 7.56 15.68 -8.51
CA SER A 117 8.09 17.00 -8.14
C SER A 117 7.99 17.97 -9.31
N GLN A 118 7.43 19.16 -9.09
CA GLN A 118 7.29 20.17 -10.12
C GLN A 118 8.55 21.03 -10.23
N ARG A 119 8.96 21.41 -11.46
CA ARG A 119 10.12 22.29 -11.74
C ARG A 119 9.84 23.77 -11.41
N ARG A 120 9.25 24.05 -10.25
CA ARG A 120 8.97 25.41 -9.73
C ARG A 120 9.52 25.54 -8.31
N GLU A 121 9.55 26.75 -7.79
CA GLU A 121 10.06 27.09 -6.44
C GLU A 121 9.58 26.08 -5.38
N GLY A 122 10.53 25.32 -4.81
CA GLY A 122 10.29 24.30 -3.80
C GLY A 122 10.38 22.84 -4.25
N ASN A 123 10.34 22.52 -5.55
CA ASN A 123 10.46 21.14 -6.09
C ASN A 123 9.55 20.10 -5.40
N LEU A 124 8.32 20.49 -5.05
CA LEU A 124 7.35 19.61 -4.39
C LEU A 124 6.35 19.02 -5.38
N SER A 125 5.97 17.76 -5.15
CA SER A 125 4.85 17.15 -5.86
C SER A 125 3.50 17.76 -5.42
N PRO A 126 2.43 17.64 -6.23
CA PRO A 126 1.09 18.04 -5.82
C PRO A 126 0.67 17.51 -4.44
N ILE A 127 0.94 16.24 -4.15
CA ILE A 127 0.65 15.66 -2.83
C ILE A 127 1.46 16.36 -1.72
N GLN A 128 2.75 16.64 -1.96
CA GLN A 128 3.60 17.35 -1.01
C GLN A 128 3.13 18.79 -0.77
N GLN A 129 2.63 19.47 -1.81
CA GLN A 129 2.00 20.78 -1.69
C GLN A 129 0.74 20.69 -0.83
N ALA A 130 -0.13 19.72 -1.10
CA ALA A 130 -1.36 19.50 -0.34
C ALA A 130 -1.09 19.27 1.17
N PHE A 131 -0.08 18.46 1.49
CA PHE A 131 0.33 18.20 2.88
C PHE A 131 0.92 19.42 3.60
N LYS A 132 1.47 20.42 2.90
CA LYS A 132 1.93 21.67 3.53
C LYS A 132 0.81 22.51 4.10
N TYR A 133 -0.41 22.39 3.56
CA TYR A 133 -1.57 23.15 4.05
C TYR A 133 -2.18 22.51 5.29
N LYS A 134 -2.10 21.19 5.44
CA LYS A 134 -2.74 20.46 6.54
C LYS A 134 -2.40 21.04 7.94
N PRO A 135 -1.13 21.33 8.30
CA PRO A 135 -0.79 21.90 9.62
C PRO A 135 -1.35 23.30 9.87
N GLN A 136 -1.74 24.04 8.83
CA GLN A 136 -2.32 25.38 8.95
C GLN A 136 -3.75 25.34 9.53
N TYR A 137 -4.38 24.16 9.53
CA TYR A 137 -5.74 23.93 9.99
C TYR A 137 -5.76 22.87 11.10
N LYS A 138 -5.97 23.31 12.34
CA LYS A 138 -5.87 22.47 13.55
C LYS A 138 -6.71 21.18 13.52
N GLU A 139 -7.87 21.21 12.87
CA GLU A 139 -8.82 20.09 12.79
C GLU A 139 -8.82 19.39 11.43
N CYS A 140 -7.86 19.68 10.56
CA CYS A 140 -7.79 19.08 9.23
C CYS A 140 -7.26 17.65 9.33
N SER A 141 -8.18 16.69 9.22
CA SER A 141 -7.87 15.26 9.28
C SER A 141 -7.31 14.74 7.95
N PHE A 142 -7.85 15.20 6.82
CA PHE A 142 -7.59 14.61 5.49
C PHE A 142 -6.95 15.58 4.51
N VAL A 143 -6.37 15.01 3.46
CA VAL A 143 -5.84 15.72 2.28
C VAL A 143 -6.44 15.05 1.04
N ILE A 144 -6.91 15.85 0.09
CA ILE A 144 -7.37 15.36 -1.20
C ILE A 144 -6.48 15.97 -2.28
N ALA A 145 -5.96 15.13 -3.18
CA ALA A 145 -5.20 15.57 -4.33
C ALA A 145 -5.84 15.02 -5.60
N THR A 146 -6.00 15.85 -6.63
CA THR A 146 -6.61 15.40 -7.89
C THR A 146 -5.98 16.06 -9.11
N ASN A 147 -5.91 15.31 -10.21
CA ASN A 147 -5.60 15.85 -11.54
C ASN A 147 -6.82 15.76 -12.48
N PHE A 148 -8.03 15.79 -11.93
CA PHE A 148 -9.32 15.52 -12.59
C PHE A 148 -9.53 14.08 -13.07
N PHE A 149 -8.46 13.35 -13.42
CA PHE A 149 -8.56 11.94 -13.80
C PHE A 149 -8.48 11.01 -12.60
N GLU A 150 -7.53 11.28 -11.70
CA GLU A 150 -7.32 10.57 -10.45
C GLU A 150 -7.68 11.49 -9.28
N ILE A 151 -8.36 10.93 -8.27
CA ILE A 151 -8.66 11.58 -7.00
C ILE A 151 -8.07 10.70 -5.92
N ARG A 152 -7.17 11.25 -5.11
CA ARG A 152 -6.58 10.57 -3.96
C ARG A 152 -7.09 11.16 -2.66
N LEU A 153 -7.53 10.29 -1.75
CA LEU A 153 -7.82 10.64 -0.36
C LEU A 153 -6.66 10.15 0.50
N LEU A 154 -5.99 11.08 1.17
CA LEU A 154 -4.86 10.82 2.07
C LEU A 154 -5.20 11.29 3.48
N LYS A 155 -4.53 10.70 4.47
CA LYS A 155 -4.68 11.12 5.86
C LYS A 155 -3.35 11.51 6.48
N ASP A 156 -2.51 10.56 6.87
CA ASP A 156 -1.36 10.84 7.74
C ASP A 156 -0.03 10.96 6.97
N ASN A 157 0.12 10.26 5.85
CA ASN A 157 1.34 10.26 5.03
C ASN A 157 1.00 10.23 3.53
N GLN A 158 2.04 10.27 2.69
CA GLN A 158 1.91 10.36 1.23
C GLN A 158 1.76 9.01 0.52
N LEU A 159 1.97 7.89 1.24
CA LEU A 159 2.05 6.53 0.69
C LEU A 159 0.77 5.72 0.89
N ASP A 160 0.05 5.99 1.97
CA ASP A 160 -1.21 5.34 2.29
C ASP A 160 -2.36 6.24 1.84
N TYR A 161 -3.08 5.81 0.81
CA TYR A 161 -4.17 6.56 0.21
C TYR A 161 -5.21 5.66 -0.44
N GLU A 162 -6.44 6.18 -0.52
CA GLU A 162 -7.42 5.67 -1.49
C GLU A 162 -7.24 6.39 -2.81
N SER A 163 -7.21 5.67 -3.93
CA SER A 163 -7.20 6.26 -5.27
C SER A 163 -8.44 5.86 -6.05
N PHE A 164 -9.07 6.86 -6.64
CA PHE A 164 -10.22 6.73 -7.50
C PHE A 164 -9.91 7.36 -8.84
N THR A 165 -9.96 6.57 -9.91
CA THR A 165 -9.79 7.10 -11.27
C THR A 165 -11.15 7.23 -11.94
N LEU A 166 -11.28 8.15 -12.89
CA LEU A 166 -12.49 8.24 -13.73
C LEU A 166 -12.82 6.90 -14.40
N LYS A 167 -11.79 6.11 -14.75
CA LYS A 167 -11.96 4.76 -15.29
C LYS A 167 -12.64 3.85 -14.27
N THR A 168 -12.07 3.71 -13.07
CA THR A 168 -12.59 2.81 -12.03
C THR A 168 -13.93 3.25 -11.48
N LEU A 169 -14.16 4.55 -11.34
CA LEU A 169 -15.46 5.11 -10.94
C LEU A 169 -16.56 4.86 -11.99
N SER A 170 -16.21 4.75 -13.28
CA SER A 170 -17.16 4.45 -14.34
C SER A 170 -17.39 2.95 -14.59
N ASP A 171 -16.66 2.09 -13.89
CA ASP A 171 -16.68 0.64 -14.09
C ASP A 171 -17.93 0.01 -13.42
N PRO A 172 -18.80 -0.69 -14.17
CA PRO A 172 -20.01 -1.31 -13.61
C PRO A 172 -19.74 -2.56 -12.76
N THR A 173 -18.50 -3.07 -12.73
CA THR A 173 -18.12 -4.28 -11.99
C THR A 173 -18.54 -4.18 -10.51
N ASN A 174 -19.07 -5.28 -9.97
CA ASN A 174 -19.57 -5.38 -8.59
C ASN A 174 -20.56 -4.26 -8.23
N ASN A 175 -21.46 -3.93 -9.17
CA ASN A 175 -22.44 -2.86 -9.03
C ASN A 175 -21.78 -1.49 -8.73
N TYR A 176 -20.81 -1.12 -9.57
CA TYR A 176 -20.02 0.10 -9.45
C TYR A 176 -19.35 0.25 -8.06
N PHE A 177 -18.71 -0.82 -7.58
CA PHE A 177 -18.13 -0.86 -6.23
C PHE A 177 -17.25 0.36 -5.92
N GLU A 178 -16.33 0.72 -6.82
CA GLU A 178 -15.40 1.84 -6.64
C GLU A 178 -16.11 3.19 -6.54
N PHE A 179 -17.16 3.41 -7.34
CA PHE A 179 -17.98 4.63 -7.22
C PHE A 179 -18.77 4.66 -5.91
N ARG A 180 -19.34 3.53 -5.50
CA ARG A 180 -20.09 3.44 -4.25
C ARG A 180 -19.18 3.65 -3.04
N LYS A 181 -17.95 3.11 -3.08
CA LYS A 181 -16.88 3.35 -2.09
C LYS A 181 -16.49 4.83 -2.06
N PHE A 182 -16.18 5.42 -3.22
CA PHE A 182 -15.88 6.86 -3.36
C PHE A 182 -16.99 7.73 -2.74
N HIS A 183 -18.23 7.49 -3.14
CA HIS A 183 -19.39 8.25 -2.67
C HIS A 183 -19.62 8.05 -1.17
N PHE A 184 -19.56 6.82 -0.66
CA PHE A 184 -19.71 6.52 0.75
C PHE A 184 -18.64 7.22 1.61
N LEU A 185 -17.38 7.20 1.18
CA LEU A 185 -16.28 7.76 1.95
C LEU A 185 -16.25 9.29 1.91
N LEU A 186 -16.62 9.91 0.78
CA LEU A 186 -16.40 11.34 0.56
C LEU A 186 -17.68 12.19 0.53
N ASN A 187 -18.88 11.60 0.56
CA ASN A 187 -20.09 12.43 0.57
C ASN A 187 -20.13 13.35 1.79
N ALA A 188 -20.70 14.54 1.63
CA ALA A 188 -20.69 15.57 2.66
C ALA A 188 -21.32 15.10 3.98
N LYS A 189 -22.33 14.22 3.96
CA LYS A 189 -22.99 13.72 5.18
C LYS A 189 -22.06 12.84 6.03
N ASN A 190 -21.26 12.00 5.39
CA ASN A 190 -20.31 11.13 6.10
C ASN A 190 -18.99 11.84 6.41
N PHE A 191 -18.55 12.72 5.52
CA PHE A 191 -17.23 13.34 5.59
C PHE A 191 -17.20 14.62 6.43
N ILE A 192 -18.31 15.37 6.52
CA ILE A 192 -18.39 16.64 7.24
C ILE A 192 -19.18 16.51 8.54
N ARG A 193 -18.65 17.09 9.62
CA ARG A 193 -19.32 17.21 10.92
C ARG A 193 -19.02 18.57 11.55
N ALA A 194 -19.98 19.14 12.27
CA ALA A 194 -19.80 20.39 13.01
C ALA A 194 -18.75 20.27 14.13
N SER A 195 -18.63 19.08 14.73
CA SER A 195 -17.64 18.78 15.78
C SER A 195 -17.27 17.29 15.78
N GLY A 196 -16.11 16.96 16.34
CA GLY A 196 -15.64 15.58 16.48
C GLY A 196 -15.31 14.88 15.16
N LYS A 197 -14.98 13.59 15.23
CA LYS A 197 -14.62 12.80 14.04
C LYS A 197 -15.79 12.65 13.07
N SER A 198 -15.51 12.75 11.77
CA SER A 198 -16.47 12.38 10.71
C SER A 198 -16.74 10.87 10.72
N ASP A 199 -17.79 10.42 10.03
CA ASP A 199 -18.06 8.97 9.94
C ASP A 199 -16.93 8.26 9.20
N THR A 200 -16.39 8.90 8.16
CA THR A 200 -15.21 8.42 7.43
C THR A 200 -13.99 8.32 8.34
N GLU A 201 -13.75 9.31 9.21
CA GLU A 201 -12.62 9.27 10.16
C GLU A 201 -12.82 8.24 11.28
N ARG A 202 -14.06 8.06 11.76
CA ARG A 202 -14.40 7.02 12.73
C ARG A 202 -14.16 5.64 12.15
N LEU A 203 -14.67 5.38 10.95
CA LEU A 203 -14.46 4.11 10.25
C LEU A 203 -12.98 3.77 10.11
N LEU A 204 -12.15 4.73 9.70
CA LEU A 204 -10.72 4.53 9.59
C LEU A 204 -10.05 4.26 10.96
N SER A 205 -10.54 4.92 12.02
CA SER A 205 -10.06 4.67 13.38
C SER A 205 -10.39 3.24 13.82
N ASP A 206 -11.61 2.79 13.57
CA ASP A 206 -12.08 1.44 13.94
C ASP A 206 -11.29 0.35 13.19
N ILE A 207 -11.06 0.55 11.88
CA ILE A 207 -10.25 -0.34 11.04
C ILE A 207 -8.82 -0.47 11.60
N ARG A 208 -8.20 0.63 12.02
CA ARG A 208 -6.84 0.61 12.58
C ARG A 208 -6.77 -0.10 13.93
N ILE A 209 -7.77 0.09 14.79
CA ILE A 209 -7.86 -0.60 16.08
C ILE A 209 -7.99 -2.12 15.87
N GLU A 210 -8.87 -2.52 14.96
CA GLU A 210 -9.07 -3.93 14.59
C GLU A 210 -7.77 -4.52 14.00
N GLN A 211 -7.14 -3.83 13.05
CA GLN A 211 -5.90 -4.29 12.43
C GLN A 211 -4.76 -4.43 13.46
N GLU A 212 -4.63 -3.52 14.41
CA GLU A 212 -3.64 -3.62 15.49
C GLU A 212 -3.91 -4.84 16.39
N ALA A 213 -5.18 -5.12 16.71
CA ALA A 213 -5.56 -6.29 17.49
C ALA A 213 -5.22 -7.60 16.75
N ILE A 214 -5.60 -7.69 15.47
CA ILE A 214 -5.32 -8.86 14.61
C ILE A 214 -3.81 -9.08 14.49
N THR A 215 -3.04 -8.00 14.28
CA THR A 215 -1.56 -8.07 14.20
C THR A 215 -0.95 -8.64 15.48
N LYS A 216 -1.40 -8.18 16.65
CA LYS A 216 -0.92 -8.68 17.95
C LYS A 216 -1.28 -10.14 18.17
N ASP A 217 -2.49 -10.53 17.80
CA ASP A 217 -2.96 -11.91 17.93
C ASP A 217 -2.18 -12.84 16.99
N PHE A 218 -2.00 -12.45 15.73
CA PHE A 218 -1.18 -13.20 14.77
C PHE A 218 0.25 -13.38 15.29
N TYR A 219 0.91 -12.31 15.74
CA TYR A 219 2.28 -12.39 16.25
C TYR A 219 2.39 -13.34 17.45
N ARG A 220 1.39 -13.33 18.35
CA ARG A 220 1.34 -14.25 19.50
C ARG A 220 1.26 -15.70 19.04
N GLU A 221 0.36 -16.01 18.11
CA GLU A 221 0.18 -17.36 17.57
C GLU A 221 1.41 -17.84 16.80
N TYR A 222 1.95 -16.99 15.92
CA TYR A 222 3.21 -17.21 15.21
C TYR A 222 4.36 -17.57 16.17
N LYS A 223 4.56 -16.77 17.23
CA LYS A 223 5.63 -16.99 18.20
C LYS A 223 5.41 -18.28 18.99
N ARG A 224 4.17 -18.56 19.40
CA ARG A 224 3.82 -19.79 20.12
C ARG A 224 4.12 -21.01 19.26
N LEU A 225 3.64 -21.03 18.02
CA LEU A 225 3.85 -22.13 17.09
C LEU A 225 5.34 -22.37 16.79
N ARG A 226 6.13 -21.29 16.64
CA ARG A 226 7.59 -21.39 16.51
C ARG A 226 8.25 -22.06 17.70
N SER A 227 7.81 -21.70 18.91
CA SER A 227 8.38 -22.25 20.14
C SER A 227 8.04 -23.74 20.26
N GLU A 228 6.79 -24.11 19.99
CA GLU A 228 6.36 -25.52 19.96
C GLU A 228 7.09 -26.35 18.89
N LEU A 229 7.30 -25.77 17.70
CA LEU A 229 8.02 -26.44 16.62
C LEU A 229 9.50 -26.66 16.97
N ILE A 230 10.17 -25.68 17.60
CA ILE A 230 11.55 -25.84 18.07
C ILE A 230 11.67 -27.00 19.06
N GLU A 231 10.80 -27.05 20.07
CA GLU A 231 10.80 -28.13 21.06
C GLU A 231 10.46 -29.49 20.43
N ASN A 232 9.56 -29.52 19.44
CA ASN A 232 9.25 -30.74 18.70
C ASN A 232 10.46 -31.25 17.91
N ILE A 233 11.15 -30.36 17.20
CA ILE A 233 12.36 -30.70 16.44
C ILE A 233 13.43 -31.26 17.38
N LEU A 234 13.70 -30.61 18.51
CA LEU A 234 14.69 -31.05 19.50
C LEU A 234 14.36 -32.41 20.11
N LYS A 235 13.08 -32.68 20.35
CA LYS A 235 12.63 -33.94 20.94
C LYS A 235 12.76 -35.12 19.97
N ASN A 236 12.46 -34.88 18.68
CA ASN A 236 12.29 -35.95 17.70
C ASN A 236 13.53 -36.16 16.80
N ASN A 237 14.54 -35.29 16.90
CA ASN A 237 15.70 -35.28 16.04
C ASN A 237 16.97 -35.00 16.84
N GLU A 238 18.07 -35.68 16.48
CA GLU A 238 19.40 -35.40 17.03
C GLU A 238 20.01 -34.17 16.34
N VAL A 239 19.57 -32.98 16.75
CA VAL A 239 20.03 -31.70 16.19
C VAL A 239 20.36 -30.69 17.28
N GLU A 240 21.38 -29.88 17.01
CA GLU A 240 21.74 -28.77 17.88
C GLU A 240 20.64 -27.70 17.95
N ARG A 241 20.54 -27.02 19.10
CA ARG A 241 19.48 -26.03 19.33
C ARG A 241 19.49 -24.89 18.32
N HIS A 242 20.66 -24.44 17.88
CA HIS A 242 20.77 -23.41 16.85
C HIS A 242 20.23 -23.86 15.49
N ALA A 243 20.42 -25.13 15.13
CA ALA A 243 19.87 -25.73 13.92
C ALA A 243 18.35 -25.89 14.04
N ALA A 244 17.85 -26.36 15.19
CA ALA A 244 16.40 -26.45 15.46
C ALA A 244 15.70 -25.08 15.32
N ILE A 245 16.29 -24.01 15.88
CA ILE A 245 15.76 -22.65 15.74
C ILE A 245 15.72 -22.21 14.28
N SER A 246 16.80 -22.43 13.53
CA SER A 246 16.90 -21.96 12.14
C SER A 246 15.96 -22.75 11.22
N ASN A 247 15.84 -24.06 11.42
CA ASN A 247 14.90 -24.90 10.69
C ASN A 247 13.44 -24.56 11.03
N ALA A 248 13.10 -24.41 12.31
CA ALA A 248 11.75 -24.00 12.72
C ALA A 248 11.34 -22.66 12.10
N GLN A 249 12.28 -21.70 12.07
CA GLN A 249 12.05 -20.40 11.45
C GLN A 249 11.76 -20.55 9.95
N LYS A 250 12.63 -21.25 9.21
CA LYS A 250 12.46 -21.45 7.76
C LYS A 250 11.15 -22.17 7.43
N ILE A 251 10.74 -23.15 8.25
CA ILE A 251 9.46 -23.84 8.08
C ILE A 251 8.31 -22.87 8.26
N ILE A 252 8.30 -22.08 9.33
CA ILE A 252 7.21 -21.12 9.58
C ILE A 252 7.16 -20.03 8.51
N ASP A 253 8.31 -19.55 8.03
CA ASP A 253 8.37 -18.58 6.94
C ASP A 253 7.75 -19.15 5.64
N ARG A 254 7.99 -20.44 5.34
CA ARG A 254 7.31 -21.14 4.24
C ARG A 254 5.80 -21.17 4.44
N ILE A 255 5.32 -21.44 5.66
CA ILE A 255 3.88 -21.44 5.95
C ILE A 255 3.27 -20.07 5.76
N VAL A 256 3.86 -19.03 6.36
CA VAL A 256 3.37 -17.64 6.24
C VAL A 256 3.34 -17.21 4.78
N PHE A 257 4.37 -17.57 3.99
CA PHE A 257 4.41 -17.29 2.57
C PHE A 257 3.29 -18.03 1.80
N VAL A 258 3.01 -19.29 2.14
CA VAL A 258 1.89 -20.04 1.55
C VAL A 258 0.57 -19.34 1.85
N CYS A 259 0.28 -19.00 3.11
CA CYS A 259 -0.96 -18.32 3.48
C CYS A 259 -1.12 -16.98 2.73
N PHE A 260 -0.03 -16.21 2.62
CA PHE A 260 0.01 -14.98 1.83
C PHE A 260 -0.30 -15.23 0.35
N CYS A 261 0.22 -16.31 -0.23
CA CYS A 261 -0.04 -16.65 -1.63
C CYS A 261 -1.48 -17.10 -1.86
N GLU A 262 -2.11 -17.80 -0.91
CA GLU A 262 -3.50 -18.21 -1.00
C GLU A 262 -4.44 -17.00 -1.01
N ASP A 263 -4.20 -16.00 -0.15
CA ASP A 263 -5.05 -14.81 -0.04
C ASP A 263 -4.86 -13.78 -1.17
N LEU A 264 -3.78 -13.89 -1.94
CA LEU A 264 -3.48 -13.02 -3.09
C LEU A 264 -3.66 -13.73 -4.44
N ASP A 265 -4.37 -14.85 -4.46
CA ASP A 265 -4.63 -15.65 -5.67
C ASP A 265 -3.36 -16.10 -6.41
N LEU A 266 -2.23 -16.19 -5.70
CA LEU A 266 -0.98 -16.71 -6.25
C LEU A 266 -0.97 -18.24 -6.16
N LEU A 267 -1.52 -18.79 -5.07
CA LEU A 267 -1.83 -20.22 -4.94
C LEU A 267 -3.35 -20.40 -4.84
N PRO A 268 -3.88 -21.58 -5.21
CA PRO A 268 -5.29 -21.87 -5.02
C PRO A 268 -5.68 -21.77 -3.54
N GLU A 269 -6.85 -21.19 -3.26
CA GLU A 269 -7.36 -21.04 -1.89
C GLU A 269 -7.38 -22.37 -1.12
N ASN A 270 -7.13 -22.30 0.20
CA ASN A 270 -7.21 -23.42 1.15
C ASN A 270 -6.29 -24.63 0.82
N LYS A 271 -5.27 -24.47 -0.04
CA LYS A 271 -4.40 -25.58 -0.43
C LYS A 271 -3.61 -26.16 0.74
N LEU A 272 -3.15 -25.32 1.66
CA LEU A 272 -2.45 -25.73 2.86
C LEU A 272 -3.31 -26.67 3.71
N GLN A 273 -4.59 -26.33 3.90
CA GLN A 273 -5.55 -27.17 4.62
C GLN A 273 -5.75 -28.51 3.90
N GLU A 274 -5.96 -28.48 2.58
CA GLU A 274 -6.12 -29.70 1.79
C GLU A 274 -4.90 -30.64 1.87
N VAL A 275 -3.69 -30.08 1.86
CA VAL A 275 -2.42 -30.82 2.00
C VAL A 275 -2.34 -31.51 3.35
N VAL A 276 -2.71 -30.80 4.42
CA VAL A 276 -2.76 -31.37 5.78
C VAL A 276 -3.81 -32.49 5.86
N ASP A 277 -5.02 -32.23 5.38
CA ASP A 277 -6.14 -33.18 5.40
C ASP A 277 -5.87 -34.44 4.56
N TYR A 278 -5.11 -34.31 3.48
CA TYR A 278 -4.69 -35.45 2.66
C TYR A 278 -3.76 -36.39 3.43
N GLY A 279 -2.72 -35.85 4.08
CA GLY A 279 -1.79 -36.66 4.88
C GLY A 279 -2.53 -37.46 5.94
N GLU A 280 -3.45 -36.81 6.65
CA GLU A 280 -4.29 -37.45 7.66
C GLU A 280 -5.15 -38.60 7.10
N ARG A 281 -5.93 -38.33 6.04
CA ARG A 281 -6.84 -39.33 5.48
C ARG A 281 -6.13 -40.50 4.85
N ALA A 282 -4.96 -40.25 4.26
CA ALA A 282 -4.16 -41.28 3.60
C ALA A 282 -3.23 -42.02 4.57
N PHE A 283 -3.27 -41.72 5.87
CA PHE A 283 -2.41 -42.28 6.91
C PHE A 283 -0.90 -42.15 6.58
N PHE A 284 -0.53 -41.08 5.86
CA PHE A 284 0.86 -40.69 5.61
C PHE A 284 1.28 -39.61 6.61
N PRO A 285 2.55 -39.54 7.02
CA PRO A 285 3.04 -38.44 7.83
C PRO A 285 2.71 -37.09 7.16
N VAL A 286 2.05 -36.20 7.89
CA VAL A 286 1.61 -34.92 7.35
C VAL A 286 2.81 -34.11 6.88
N TRP A 287 3.91 -34.17 7.64
CA TRP A 287 5.15 -33.50 7.29
C TRP A 287 5.70 -33.91 5.91
N ASP A 288 5.64 -35.20 5.56
CA ASP A 288 6.11 -35.68 4.26
C ASP A 288 5.27 -35.11 3.12
N THR A 289 3.96 -35.01 3.33
CA THR A 289 3.02 -34.40 2.38
C THR A 289 3.33 -32.91 2.20
N MET A 290 3.61 -32.19 3.30
CA MET A 290 3.99 -30.78 3.27
C MET A 290 5.33 -30.55 2.56
N ARG A 291 6.34 -31.43 2.76
CA ARG A 291 7.61 -31.33 2.01
C ARG A 291 7.39 -31.46 0.50
N ASN A 292 6.53 -32.39 0.08
CA ASN A 292 6.20 -32.55 -1.34
C ASN A 292 5.48 -31.30 -1.88
N PHE A 293 4.60 -30.70 -1.08
CA PHE A 293 3.95 -29.44 -1.42
C PHE A 293 4.95 -28.29 -1.56
N PHE A 294 5.90 -28.14 -0.63
CA PHE A 294 6.98 -27.14 -0.73
C PHE A 294 7.86 -27.34 -1.96
N ARG A 295 8.18 -28.59 -2.31
CA ARG A 295 8.92 -28.90 -3.53
C ARG A 295 8.13 -28.51 -4.78
N ALA A 296 6.82 -28.76 -4.80
CA ALA A 296 5.95 -28.35 -5.89
C ALA A 296 5.85 -26.82 -6.04
N ILE A 297 5.92 -26.08 -4.93
CA ILE A 297 6.00 -24.61 -4.95
C ILE A 297 7.33 -24.13 -5.55
N ASP A 298 8.45 -24.77 -5.18
CA ASP A 298 9.78 -24.41 -5.70
C ASP A 298 9.95 -24.71 -7.18
N GLN A 299 9.62 -25.96 -7.58
CA GLN A 299 9.92 -26.51 -8.91
C GLN A 299 8.80 -26.31 -9.93
N GLY A 300 7.59 -26.04 -9.45
CA GLY A 300 6.40 -25.87 -10.26
C GLY A 300 5.45 -27.06 -10.25
N SER A 301 4.18 -26.76 -10.52
CA SER A 301 3.06 -27.70 -10.56
C SER A 301 1.87 -27.12 -11.30
N GLU A 302 1.43 -27.79 -12.36
CA GLU A 302 0.18 -27.50 -13.08
C GLU A 302 -1.03 -27.51 -12.15
N ARG A 303 -1.06 -28.45 -11.18
CA ARG A 303 -2.18 -28.57 -10.23
C ARG A 303 -2.26 -27.39 -9.26
N LEU A 304 -1.16 -26.70 -9.04
CA LEU A 304 -1.09 -25.50 -8.20
C LEU A 304 -1.21 -24.22 -9.02
N GLY A 305 -1.39 -24.29 -10.34
CA GLY A 305 -1.44 -23.11 -11.21
C GLY A 305 -0.09 -22.40 -11.38
N ILE A 306 1.01 -23.07 -11.01
CA ILE A 306 2.37 -22.49 -11.03
C ILE A 306 3.32 -23.41 -11.80
N PRO A 307 3.17 -23.56 -13.13
CA PRO A 307 3.91 -24.57 -13.90
C PRO A 307 5.43 -24.40 -13.83
N ASP A 308 5.93 -23.17 -13.72
CA ASP A 308 7.37 -22.85 -13.65
C ASP A 308 7.90 -22.75 -12.20
N GLY A 309 7.02 -22.89 -11.21
CA GLY A 309 7.34 -22.67 -9.79
C GLY A 309 7.62 -21.21 -9.46
N TYR A 310 7.81 -20.93 -8.17
CA TYR A 310 8.23 -19.59 -7.75
C TYR A 310 9.73 -19.38 -7.78
N ASN A 311 10.51 -20.47 -7.77
CA ASN A 311 11.97 -20.47 -7.76
C ASN A 311 12.55 -19.50 -6.71
N GLY A 312 12.88 -20.00 -5.53
CA GLY A 312 13.41 -19.13 -4.47
C GLY A 312 14.13 -19.86 -3.35
N GLU A 313 15.10 -19.18 -2.74
CA GLU A 313 15.91 -19.73 -1.63
C GLU A 313 15.06 -20.19 -0.42
N LEU A 314 13.85 -19.64 -0.26
CA LEU A 314 12.93 -20.04 0.80
C LEU A 314 12.46 -21.49 0.63
N PHE A 315 12.05 -21.90 -0.58
CA PHE A 315 11.47 -23.24 -0.84
C PHE A 315 12.46 -24.24 -1.43
N LYS A 316 13.65 -23.79 -1.83
CA LYS A 316 14.75 -24.64 -2.30
C LYS A 316 14.99 -25.83 -1.37
N ALA A 317 15.32 -26.96 -1.99
CA ALA A 317 15.64 -28.20 -1.29
C ALA A 317 16.70 -27.98 -0.19
N ASP A 318 16.45 -28.55 0.97
CA ASP A 318 17.25 -28.33 2.17
C ASP A 318 17.39 -29.68 2.90
N PRO A 319 18.49 -30.41 2.69
CA PRO A 319 18.66 -31.75 3.24
C PRO A 319 18.61 -31.81 4.77
N ASP A 320 18.95 -30.72 5.47
CA ASP A 320 18.92 -30.65 6.92
C ASP A 320 17.49 -30.51 7.45
N LEU A 321 16.68 -29.69 6.78
CA LEU A 321 15.26 -29.51 7.07
C LEU A 321 14.44 -30.72 6.61
N ASP A 322 14.75 -31.25 5.43
CA ASP A 322 13.98 -32.31 4.79
C ASP A 322 14.07 -33.64 5.54
N ARG A 323 15.13 -33.89 6.30
CA ARG A 323 15.27 -35.11 7.13
C ARG A 323 14.57 -35.04 8.49
N LEU A 324 14.02 -33.88 8.86
CA LEU A 324 13.39 -33.70 10.17
C LEU A 324 12.14 -34.57 10.31
N LYS A 325 11.97 -35.14 11.50
CA LYS A 325 10.74 -35.76 11.99
C LYS A 325 9.96 -34.73 12.78
N ILE A 326 8.77 -34.40 12.30
CA ILE A 326 7.85 -33.44 12.92
C ILE A 326 6.54 -34.15 13.19
N ASP A 327 6.01 -33.99 14.40
CA ASP A 327 4.74 -34.62 14.76
C ASP A 327 3.59 -34.02 13.98
N ASP A 328 2.66 -34.86 13.48
CA ASP A 328 1.47 -34.41 12.76
C ASP A 328 0.66 -33.39 13.57
N ARG A 329 0.65 -33.49 14.91
CA ARG A 329 -0.02 -32.51 15.78
C ARG A 329 0.51 -31.09 15.59
N ILE A 330 1.80 -30.92 15.30
CA ILE A 330 2.39 -29.60 15.00
C ILE A 330 2.00 -29.19 13.58
N CYS A 331 2.11 -30.10 12.61
CA CYS A 331 1.74 -29.81 11.22
C CYS A 331 0.30 -29.31 11.09
N LYS A 332 -0.63 -29.92 11.83
CA LYS A 332 -2.04 -29.51 11.89
C LYS A 332 -2.25 -28.08 12.39
N LYS A 333 -1.35 -27.55 13.21
CA LYS A 333 -1.45 -26.16 13.71
C LYS A 333 -0.97 -25.13 12.69
N PHE A 334 -0.27 -25.52 11.63
CA PHE A 334 0.17 -24.57 10.60
C PHE A 334 -1.01 -23.89 9.90
N VAL A 335 -2.13 -24.61 9.73
CA VAL A 335 -3.35 -24.07 9.13
C VAL A 335 -3.97 -22.95 9.98
N ASP A 336 -3.67 -22.86 11.28
CA ASP A 336 -4.15 -21.79 12.14
C ASP A 336 -3.59 -20.42 11.71
N LEU A 337 -2.41 -20.40 11.08
CA LEU A 337 -1.84 -19.17 10.52
C LEU A 337 -2.60 -18.71 9.27
N GLY A 338 -3.25 -19.61 8.53
CA GLY A 338 -4.10 -19.30 7.37
C GLY A 338 -5.49 -18.76 7.72
N LYS A 339 -5.83 -18.62 9.01
CA LYS A 339 -7.10 -18.02 9.45
C LYS A 339 -7.13 -16.49 9.37
N TYR A 340 -5.96 -15.89 9.16
CA TYR A 340 -5.77 -14.45 9.09
C TYR A 340 -5.78 -14.01 7.63
N ASP A 341 -6.30 -12.81 7.36
CA ASP A 341 -6.35 -12.24 6.03
C ASP A 341 -5.04 -11.49 5.70
N PHE A 342 -4.21 -12.07 4.86
CA PHE A 342 -2.95 -11.50 4.40
C PHE A 342 -3.10 -10.46 3.29
N SER A 343 -4.30 -10.32 2.70
CA SER A 343 -4.60 -9.31 1.69
C SER A 343 -4.96 -7.95 2.31
N GLU A 344 -5.71 -7.94 3.42
CA GLU A 344 -6.23 -6.72 4.06
C GLU A 344 -5.77 -6.51 5.51
N ASP A 345 -5.66 -7.57 6.32
CA ASP A 345 -5.35 -7.44 7.74
C ASP A 345 -3.84 -7.44 8.01
N LEU A 346 -3.10 -8.35 7.38
CA LEU A 346 -1.65 -8.51 7.52
C LEU A 346 -0.92 -8.03 6.25
N SER A 347 -1.05 -6.75 5.94
CA SER A 347 -0.36 -6.13 4.81
C SER A 347 1.16 -6.37 4.83
N VAL A 348 1.82 -6.21 3.67
CA VAL A 348 3.28 -6.39 3.51
C VAL A 348 4.10 -5.61 4.56
N ASN A 349 3.69 -4.38 4.88
CA ASN A 349 4.35 -3.56 5.90
C ASN A 349 4.24 -4.19 7.30
N ILE A 350 3.05 -4.71 7.64
CA ILE A 350 2.79 -5.37 8.92
C ILE A 350 3.60 -6.66 9.03
N LEU A 351 3.64 -7.46 7.96
CA LEU A 351 4.49 -8.65 7.89
C LEU A 351 5.97 -8.29 8.08
N GLY A 352 6.45 -7.22 7.43
CA GLY A 352 7.80 -6.69 7.63
C GLY A 352 8.12 -6.44 9.11
N HIS A 353 7.23 -5.77 9.84
CA HIS A 353 7.39 -5.54 11.27
C HIS A 353 7.37 -6.83 12.10
N ILE A 354 6.50 -7.78 11.75
CA ILE A 354 6.44 -9.10 12.39
C ILE A 354 7.76 -9.85 12.20
N PHE A 355 8.27 -9.91 10.96
CA PHE A 355 9.55 -10.57 10.65
C PHE A 355 10.71 -9.90 11.40
N GLU A 356 10.74 -8.57 11.46
CA GLU A 356 11.75 -7.82 12.22
C GLU A 356 11.73 -8.16 13.71
N GLN A 357 10.54 -8.14 14.32
CA GLN A 357 10.37 -8.53 15.72
C GLN A 357 10.78 -9.99 15.93
N SER A 358 10.51 -10.85 14.94
CA SER A 358 10.87 -12.26 14.96
C SER A 358 12.39 -12.47 14.98
N ILE A 359 13.17 -11.67 14.23
CA ILE A 359 14.65 -11.72 14.20
C ILE A 359 15.21 -11.42 15.59
N SER A 360 14.73 -10.35 16.22
CA SER A 360 15.12 -9.99 17.58
C SER A 360 14.84 -11.12 18.58
N ASP A 361 13.71 -11.81 18.44
CA ASP A 361 13.36 -12.94 19.29
C ASP A 361 14.24 -14.18 18.98
N ILE A 362 14.61 -14.43 17.71
CA ILE A 362 15.52 -15.52 17.31
C ILE A 362 16.90 -15.31 17.91
N GLU A 363 17.45 -14.10 17.83
CA GLU A 363 18.76 -13.79 18.42
C GLU A 363 18.77 -14.05 19.92
N ARG A 364 17.69 -13.70 20.62
CA ARG A 364 17.53 -14.01 22.06
C ARG A 364 17.44 -15.51 22.29
N LEU A 365 16.69 -16.25 21.47
CA LEU A 365 16.61 -17.70 21.59
C LEU A 365 17.97 -18.36 21.37
N LYS A 366 18.75 -17.88 20.40
CA LYS A 366 20.11 -18.36 20.12
C LYS A 366 21.06 -18.06 21.30
N LYS A 367 21.03 -16.83 21.84
CA LYS A 367 21.86 -16.42 22.98
C LYS A 367 21.50 -17.14 24.29
N ASN A 368 20.22 -17.45 24.55
CA ASN A 368 19.78 -18.10 25.79
C ASN A 368 20.22 -19.58 25.93
N GLY A 369 20.89 -20.16 24.92
CA GLY A 369 21.64 -21.42 25.08
C GLY A 369 22.96 -21.24 25.84
N GLU A 370 23.43 -20.00 25.98
CA GLU A 370 24.59 -19.60 26.79
C GLU A 370 24.05 -18.77 27.97
N GLY A 371 24.31 -19.18 29.21
CA GLY A 371 23.72 -18.56 30.40
C GLY A 371 23.94 -17.04 30.51
N ASP A 372 22.86 -16.29 30.72
CA ASP A 372 22.62 -15.42 31.90
C ASP A 372 21.81 -14.11 31.62
N LYS A 373 21.00 -13.78 32.64
CA LYS A 373 20.31 -12.55 33.04
C LYS A 373 19.36 -11.78 32.09
N LYS A 374 18.10 -11.80 32.55
CA LYS A 374 17.03 -10.80 32.37
C LYS A 374 17.51 -9.41 32.79
N THR A 375 17.90 -8.54 31.86
CA THR A 375 17.77 -7.08 31.98
C THR A 375 17.72 -6.42 30.60
N SER A 376 16.70 -5.58 30.40
CA SER A 376 16.51 -4.54 29.36
C SER A 376 17.54 -4.40 28.22
N LYS A 377 17.52 -5.33 27.25
CA LYS A 377 18.50 -5.42 26.15
C LYS A 377 18.20 -4.63 24.85
N ARG A 378 17.17 -3.77 24.77
CA ARG A 378 16.94 -2.96 23.55
C ARG A 378 18.08 -1.97 23.23
N LYS A 379 18.81 -1.48 24.24
CA LYS A 379 19.91 -0.51 24.04
C LYS A 379 21.28 -1.14 23.70
N LYS A 380 21.47 -2.45 23.86
CA LYS A 380 22.79 -3.10 23.70
C LYS A 380 23.01 -3.69 22.31
N ASP A 381 21.95 -4.07 21.60
CA ASP A 381 22.06 -4.79 20.32
C ASP A 381 21.99 -3.86 19.08
N GLY A 382 21.82 -2.54 19.24
CA GLY A 382 21.85 -1.58 18.12
C GLY A 382 20.69 -1.71 17.11
N ILE A 383 19.71 -2.56 17.38
CA ILE A 383 18.52 -2.78 16.56
C ILE A 383 17.56 -1.59 16.75
N PHE A 384 17.86 -0.50 16.04
CA PHE A 384 17.01 0.67 15.95
C PHE A 384 16.39 0.70 14.56
N TYR A 385 15.07 0.56 14.53
CA TYR A 385 14.32 0.76 13.30
C TYR A 385 14.48 2.21 12.84
N THR A 386 14.67 2.40 11.53
CA THR A 386 14.66 3.72 10.91
C THR A 386 13.20 4.06 10.60
N PRO A 387 12.60 5.08 11.26
CA PRO A 387 11.23 5.49 10.99
C PRO A 387 10.96 5.67 9.49
N ASP A 388 9.79 5.24 9.00
CA ASP A 388 9.42 5.30 7.58
C ASP A 388 9.72 6.66 6.94
N TYR A 389 9.37 7.76 7.61
CA TYR A 389 9.62 9.11 7.08
C TYR A 389 11.11 9.43 6.86
N ILE A 390 12.00 8.81 7.64
CA ILE A 390 13.45 8.94 7.46
C ILE A 390 13.89 8.07 6.27
N VAL A 391 13.38 6.84 6.16
CA VAL A 391 13.65 5.97 5.02
C VAL A 391 13.23 6.66 3.71
N ASP A 392 12.00 7.19 3.67
CA ASP A 392 11.46 7.91 2.52
C ASP A 392 12.32 9.12 2.15
N TYR A 393 12.74 9.89 3.16
CA TYR A 393 13.62 11.03 2.96
C TYR A 393 14.96 10.60 2.34
N ILE A 394 15.59 9.54 2.85
CA ILE A 394 16.86 9.05 2.33
C ILE A 394 16.69 8.53 0.90
N VAL A 395 15.68 7.70 0.64
CA VAL A 395 15.42 7.15 -0.70
C VAL A 395 15.15 8.26 -1.71
N LYS A 396 14.31 9.25 -1.38
CA LYS A 396 14.01 10.39 -2.26
C LYS A 396 15.27 11.19 -2.59
N ASN A 397 16.09 11.52 -1.58
CA ASN A 397 17.24 12.40 -1.78
C ASN A 397 18.47 11.68 -2.35
N ALA A 398 18.57 10.35 -2.21
CA ALA A 398 19.66 9.57 -2.78
C ALA A 398 19.28 8.97 -4.14
N LEU A 399 18.34 8.01 -4.14
CA LEU A 399 17.93 7.31 -5.35
C LEU A 399 17.15 8.24 -6.28
N GLY A 400 16.22 9.03 -5.75
CA GLY A 400 15.43 9.97 -6.55
C GLY A 400 16.30 10.98 -7.29
N SER A 401 17.21 11.66 -6.59
CA SER A 401 18.16 12.61 -7.20
C SER A 401 19.02 11.96 -8.30
N TYR A 402 19.54 10.75 -8.04
CA TYR A 402 20.31 10.00 -9.03
C TYR A 402 19.49 9.72 -10.31
N LEU A 403 18.23 9.31 -10.14
CA LEU A 403 17.33 8.98 -11.24
C LEU A 403 16.90 10.22 -12.05
N GLU A 404 16.67 11.35 -11.38
CA GLU A 404 16.35 12.64 -12.02
C GLU A 404 17.53 13.13 -12.88
N GLU A 405 18.75 13.10 -12.34
CA GLU A 405 19.97 13.47 -13.08
C GLU A 405 20.17 12.55 -14.30
N LYS A 406 19.95 11.25 -14.12
CA LYS A 406 20.07 10.25 -15.20
C LYS A 406 19.04 10.47 -16.30
N GLU A 407 17.78 10.74 -15.94
CA GLU A 407 16.70 11.06 -16.88
C GLU A 407 17.08 12.30 -17.69
N LYS A 408 17.47 13.39 -17.01
CA LYS A 408 17.85 14.64 -17.63
C LYS A 408 19.00 14.47 -18.64
N ALA A 409 20.07 13.77 -18.25
CA ALA A 409 21.21 13.52 -19.14
C ALA A 409 20.82 12.72 -20.40
N ILE A 410 19.92 11.74 -20.27
CA ILE A 410 19.45 10.94 -21.40
C ILE A 410 18.57 11.77 -22.34
N LEU A 411 17.67 12.59 -21.78
CA LEU A 411 16.84 13.52 -22.56
C LEU A 411 17.71 14.51 -23.35
N GLU A 412 18.73 15.09 -22.71
CA GLU A 412 19.68 16.00 -23.35
C GLU A 412 20.45 15.32 -24.50
N THR A 413 20.91 14.08 -24.29
CA THR A 413 21.62 13.29 -25.31
C THR A 413 20.75 12.99 -26.54
N HIS A 414 19.43 12.88 -26.36
CA HIS A 414 18.46 12.72 -27.45
C HIS A 414 17.97 14.07 -28.03
N GLY A 415 18.57 15.18 -27.60
CA GLY A 415 18.26 16.53 -28.07
C GLY A 415 16.90 17.06 -27.60
N LEU A 416 16.35 16.50 -26.52
CA LEU A 416 15.10 16.95 -25.93
C LEU A 416 15.40 18.08 -24.95
N LYS A 417 15.49 19.30 -25.48
CA LYS A 417 15.55 20.53 -24.69
C LYS A 417 14.16 21.16 -24.61
N GLU A 418 13.91 21.94 -23.56
CA GLU A 418 12.59 22.54 -23.27
C GLU A 418 12.05 23.37 -24.46
N ASP A 419 12.94 23.89 -25.30
CA ASP A 419 12.62 24.87 -26.35
C ASP A 419 12.35 24.23 -27.74
N ILE A 420 12.50 22.91 -27.87
CA ILE A 420 12.46 22.23 -29.18
C ILE A 420 11.23 21.33 -29.25
N GLN A 421 10.20 21.74 -29.99
CA GLN A 421 9.01 20.92 -30.29
C GLN A 421 8.80 20.78 -31.80
N ASP A 422 9.76 20.14 -32.46
CA ASP A 422 9.67 19.84 -33.88
C ASP A 422 8.91 18.52 -34.14
N VAL A 423 8.62 18.23 -35.41
CA VAL A 423 7.92 17.01 -35.83
C VAL A 423 8.62 15.72 -35.38
N THR A 424 9.94 15.75 -35.14
CA THR A 424 10.69 14.57 -34.66
C THR A 424 10.67 14.40 -33.14
N TYR A 425 10.20 15.39 -32.39
CA TYR A 425 10.22 15.40 -30.93
C TYR A 425 9.64 14.13 -30.31
N LYS A 426 8.43 13.72 -30.73
CA LYS A 426 7.76 12.52 -30.20
C LYS A 426 8.58 11.25 -30.39
N LYS A 427 9.21 11.10 -31.56
CA LYS A 427 10.05 9.93 -31.87
C LYS A 427 11.34 9.93 -31.03
N ARG A 428 11.94 11.10 -30.83
CA ARG A 428 13.13 11.25 -29.97
C ARG A 428 12.81 11.02 -28.49
N ALA A 429 11.65 11.50 -28.02
CA ALA A 429 11.14 11.28 -26.68
C ALA A 429 10.94 9.80 -26.39
N LEU A 430 10.25 9.08 -27.27
CA LEU A 430 10.04 7.63 -27.12
C LEU A 430 11.38 6.90 -26.96
N LYS A 431 12.35 7.16 -27.85
CA LYS A 431 13.68 6.53 -27.80
C LYS A 431 14.47 6.89 -26.53
N ALA A 432 14.37 8.14 -26.08
CA ALA A 432 15.00 8.57 -24.84
C ALA A 432 14.41 7.83 -23.63
N TYR A 433 13.08 7.68 -23.58
CA TYR A 433 12.39 6.97 -22.50
C TYR A 433 12.62 5.45 -22.53
N GLU A 434 12.74 4.84 -23.71
CA GLU A 434 13.21 3.45 -23.84
C GLU A 434 14.61 3.27 -23.25
N THR A 435 15.53 4.20 -23.56
CA THR A 435 16.90 4.19 -23.04
C THR A 435 16.92 4.38 -21.53
N TYR A 436 16.10 5.30 -21.01
CA TYR A 436 15.95 5.53 -19.58
C TYR A 436 15.38 4.30 -18.86
N ARG A 437 14.35 3.66 -19.42
CA ARG A 437 13.80 2.41 -18.88
C ARG A 437 14.85 1.31 -18.79
N SER A 438 15.67 1.14 -19.83
CA SER A 438 16.79 0.19 -19.78
C SER A 438 17.86 0.55 -18.73
N ALA A 439 18.03 1.84 -18.42
CA ALA A 439 18.91 2.28 -17.33
C ALA A 439 18.30 2.01 -15.96
N LEU A 440 16.99 2.26 -15.77
CA LEU A 440 16.26 1.96 -14.54
C LEU A 440 16.38 0.49 -14.15
N GLN A 441 16.20 -0.43 -15.10
CA GLN A 441 16.29 -1.88 -14.87
C GLN A 441 17.70 -2.36 -14.47
N LYS A 442 18.73 -1.53 -14.64
CA LYS A 442 20.13 -1.85 -14.30
C LYS A 442 20.56 -1.25 -12.97
N VAL A 443 19.71 -0.48 -12.29
CA VAL A 443 20.01 0.10 -10.99
C VAL A 443 20.24 -1.02 -9.98
N LYS A 444 21.33 -0.92 -9.22
CA LYS A 444 21.67 -1.83 -8.13
C LYS A 444 21.77 -1.03 -6.85
N VAL A 445 21.16 -1.54 -5.79
CA VAL A 445 21.17 -0.92 -4.47
C VAL A 445 21.73 -1.92 -3.46
N LEU A 446 22.56 -1.43 -2.55
CA LEU A 446 23.16 -2.22 -1.48
C LEU A 446 22.86 -1.53 -0.15
N ASP A 447 22.26 -2.28 0.77
CA ASP A 447 22.17 -1.90 2.18
C ASP A 447 22.97 -2.92 3.00
N PRO A 448 24.18 -2.57 3.47
CA PRO A 448 25.06 -3.48 4.20
C PRO A 448 24.55 -3.82 5.61
N ALA A 449 23.51 -3.14 6.12
CA ALA A 449 22.94 -3.34 7.44
C ALA A 449 21.40 -3.37 7.38
N CYS A 450 20.85 -4.08 6.39
CA CYS A 450 19.45 -3.98 6.02
C CYS A 450 18.42 -4.43 7.06
N GLY A 451 18.82 -5.17 8.11
CA GLY A 451 17.91 -5.65 9.15
C GLY A 451 16.75 -6.46 8.56
N SER A 452 15.52 -5.97 8.75
CA SER A 452 14.29 -6.56 8.16
C SER A 452 14.12 -6.29 6.65
N GLY A 453 14.99 -5.48 6.05
CA GLY A 453 14.94 -5.12 4.64
C GLY A 453 14.02 -3.93 4.34
N ALA A 454 13.48 -3.23 5.34
CA ALA A 454 12.54 -2.11 5.16
C ALA A 454 13.05 -1.04 4.17
N PHE A 455 14.34 -0.71 4.22
CA PHE A 455 14.96 0.23 3.28
C PHE A 455 14.92 -0.29 1.83
N LEU A 456 15.25 -1.56 1.63
CA LEU A 456 15.25 -2.20 0.30
C LEU A 456 13.83 -2.35 -0.26
N VAL A 457 12.84 -2.59 0.59
CA VAL A 457 11.41 -2.60 0.20
C VAL A 457 10.99 -1.21 -0.30
N LYS A 458 11.33 -0.13 0.43
CA LYS A 458 11.04 1.25 -0.03
C LYS A 458 11.77 1.62 -1.31
N VAL A 459 13.01 1.18 -1.49
CA VAL A 459 13.76 1.34 -2.73
C VAL A 459 13.05 0.63 -3.89
N TYR A 460 12.58 -0.60 -3.67
CA TYR A 460 11.80 -1.33 -4.68
C TYR A 460 10.52 -0.59 -5.06
N ASP A 461 9.73 -0.15 -4.07
CA ASP A 461 8.50 0.63 -4.30
C ASP A 461 8.79 1.89 -5.14
N TYR A 462 9.88 2.60 -4.83
CA TYR A 462 10.30 3.79 -5.58
C TYR A 462 10.67 3.46 -7.04
N LEU A 463 11.47 2.41 -7.26
CA LEU A 463 11.88 1.97 -8.61
C LEU A 463 10.71 1.43 -9.43
N LEU A 464 9.75 0.77 -8.79
CA LEU A 464 8.53 0.27 -9.42
C LEU A 464 7.64 1.45 -9.87
N ALA A 465 7.40 2.41 -8.98
CA ALA A 465 6.63 3.62 -9.30
C ALA A 465 7.26 4.39 -10.47
N GLU A 466 8.59 4.51 -10.49
CA GLU A 466 9.31 5.17 -11.58
C GLU A 466 9.23 4.38 -12.90
N ASN A 467 9.31 3.05 -12.87
CA ASN A 467 9.09 2.22 -14.06
C ASN A 467 7.67 2.37 -14.62
N MET A 468 6.65 2.36 -13.75
CA MET A 468 5.26 2.57 -14.15
C MET A 468 5.09 3.93 -14.81
N ARG A 469 5.64 4.99 -14.20
CA ARG A 469 5.63 6.34 -14.77
C ARG A 469 6.22 6.40 -16.18
N VAL A 470 7.33 5.71 -16.41
CA VAL A 470 8.00 5.68 -17.73
C VAL A 470 7.21 4.85 -18.75
N ASN A 471 6.55 3.78 -18.34
CA ASN A 471 5.72 2.96 -19.23
C ASN A 471 4.44 3.67 -19.71
N GLU A 472 3.97 4.70 -19.01
CA GLU A 472 2.80 5.50 -19.41
C GLU A 472 3.12 6.59 -20.47
N ILE A 473 4.41 6.86 -20.72
CA ILE A 473 4.90 7.85 -21.69
C ILE A 473 5.05 7.21 -23.07
#